data_AF-A0AAE1W8Z4-F1
#
_entry.id   AF-A0AAE1W8Z4-F1
#
_cell.length_a   1.000
_cell.length_b   1.000
_cell.length_c   1.000
_cell.angle_alpha   90.00
_cell.angle_beta   90.00
_cell.angle_gamma   90.00
#
_symmetry.space_group_name_H-M   'P 1'
#
loop_
_entity.id
_entity.type
_entity.pdbx_description
1 polymer ?
#
loop_
_entity_poly.entity_id
_entity_poly.type
_entity_poly.pdbx_seq_one_letter_code
_entity_poly.pdbx_strand_id
1 'polypeptide(L)'
;MILILHLEFSEDGENSRLRFGVSSMQGWRATMEDAVELCDEDEFVVLACDGIWDCMSSQQLVDFVREQLKSESKLSVVCEKVLDRCLAPTTASGEGCDNMTMILVQFKKPTSSGTSSDEKSSTSEEAEAEPKPAENES
;
A
#
# COMPACT_ATOMS: atom_id res chain seq x y z
N MET A 1 25.86 10.30 -29.73
CA MET A 1 25.69 10.77 -28.34
C MET A 1 26.08 9.60 -27.44
N ILE A 2 27.26 9.66 -26.81
CA ILE A 2 27.71 8.61 -25.89
C ILE A 2 27.17 9.01 -24.51
N LEU A 3 26.25 8.21 -23.96
CA LEU A 3 25.78 8.37 -22.59
C LEU A 3 26.91 7.89 -21.67
N ILE A 4 27.59 8.81 -20.99
CA ILE A 4 28.50 8.48 -19.90
C ILE A 4 27.63 8.31 -18.66
N LEU A 5 27.55 7.06 -18.17
CA LEU A 5 26.94 6.72 -16.89
C LEU A 5 28.05 6.68 -15.83
N HIS A 6 27.84 7.33 -14.69
CA HIS A 6 28.71 7.22 -13.51
C HIS A 6 28.06 6.29 -12.50
N LEU A 7 28.83 5.35 -11.93
CA LEU A 7 28.35 4.46 -10.88
C LEU A 7 28.22 5.27 -9.59
N GLU A 8 27.00 5.46 -9.09
CA GLU A 8 26.72 6.20 -7.86
C GLU A 8 26.98 5.36 -6.62
N PHE A 9 26.44 4.14 -6.60
CA PHE A 9 26.69 3.19 -5.53
C PHE A 9 26.58 1.77 -6.04
N SER A 10 27.30 0.87 -5.37
CA SER A 10 27.18 -0.57 -5.58
C SER A 10 27.34 -1.26 -4.24
N GLU A 11 26.39 -2.09 -3.88
CA GLU A 11 26.37 -2.83 -2.62
C GLU A 11 25.99 -4.29 -2.87
N ASP A 12 26.62 -5.19 -2.11
CA ASP A 12 26.31 -6.61 -2.08
C ASP A 12 25.97 -7.03 -0.64
N GLY A 13 25.07 -8.01 -0.50
CA GLY A 13 24.68 -8.59 0.80
C GLY A 13 24.34 -10.07 0.71
N GLU A 14 24.59 -10.81 1.79
CA GLU A 14 24.35 -12.25 1.89
C GLU A 14 23.75 -12.64 3.26
N ASN A 15 22.83 -13.60 3.26
CA ASN A 15 22.46 -14.36 4.45
C ASN A 15 22.26 -15.86 4.10
N SER A 16 21.90 -16.67 5.10
CA SER A 16 21.75 -18.13 4.94
C SER A 16 20.66 -18.57 3.95
N ARG A 17 19.84 -17.65 3.43
CA ARG A 17 18.75 -17.94 2.48
C ARG A 17 18.96 -17.31 1.11
N LEU A 18 19.71 -16.21 0.99
CA LEU A 18 19.92 -15.53 -0.30
C LEU A 18 21.14 -14.61 -0.31
N ARG A 19 21.58 -14.29 -1.52
CA ARG A 19 22.50 -13.20 -1.87
C ARG A 19 21.78 -12.16 -2.71
N PHE A 20 22.14 -10.90 -2.55
CA PHE A 20 21.73 -9.82 -3.44
C PHE A 20 22.90 -8.89 -3.77
N GLY A 21 22.80 -8.21 -4.90
CA GLY A 21 23.65 -7.08 -5.28
C GLY A 21 22.77 -5.99 -5.88
N VAL A 22 23.08 -4.74 -5.60
CA VAL A 22 22.39 -3.56 -6.12
C VAL A 22 23.43 -2.54 -6.58
N SER A 23 23.20 -1.93 -7.74
CA SER A 23 24.02 -0.84 -8.24
C SER A 23 23.12 0.26 -8.80
N SER A 24 23.45 1.53 -8.52
CA SER A 24 22.83 2.69 -9.16
C SER A 24 23.83 3.41 -10.05
N MET A 25 23.35 3.91 -11.19
CA MET A 25 24.13 4.73 -12.10
C MET A 25 23.39 6.03 -12.40
N GLN A 26 24.07 7.16 -12.32
CA GLN A 26 23.57 8.46 -12.80
C GLN A 26 24.03 8.74 -14.23
N GLY A 27 23.13 9.25 -15.05
CA GLY A 27 23.46 9.88 -16.33
C GLY A 27 23.82 11.36 -16.16
N TRP A 28 24.55 11.94 -17.12
CA TRP A 28 25.00 13.35 -17.13
C TRP A 28 23.88 14.43 -17.16
N ARG A 29 22.61 14.07 -16.95
CA ARG A 29 21.59 15.09 -16.67
C ARG A 29 21.77 15.51 -15.21
N ALA A 30 22.37 16.68 -15.02
CA ALA A 30 22.69 17.29 -13.71
C ALA A 30 21.49 17.53 -12.76
N THR A 31 20.28 17.17 -13.16
CA THR A 31 19.06 17.24 -12.35
C THR A 31 18.16 16.06 -12.73
N MET A 32 18.43 14.88 -12.21
CA MET A 32 17.43 13.81 -12.18
C MET A 32 17.64 12.89 -10.97
N GLU A 33 17.85 13.54 -9.85
CA GLU A 33 17.74 12.98 -8.51
C GLU A 33 16.65 13.83 -7.86
N ASP A 34 15.37 13.60 -8.17
CA ASP A 34 14.29 14.09 -7.31
C ASP A 34 14.29 13.20 -6.05
N ALA A 35 15.41 13.26 -5.31
CA ALA A 35 15.55 12.66 -4.00
C ALA A 35 14.75 13.54 -3.05
N VAL A 36 13.59 13.05 -2.63
CA VAL A 36 12.76 13.69 -1.63
C VAL A 36 13.00 12.98 -0.31
N GLU A 37 13.44 13.74 0.69
CA GLU A 37 13.53 13.24 2.06
C GLU A 37 12.13 13.11 2.65
N LEU A 38 11.82 11.94 3.22
CA LEU A 38 10.57 11.73 3.95
C LEU A 38 10.61 12.52 5.27
N CYS A 39 9.51 13.16 5.61
CA CYS A 39 9.31 13.84 6.89
C CYS A 39 8.18 13.19 7.70
N ASP A 40 8.07 13.57 8.98
CA ASP A 40 7.07 13.01 9.91
C ASP A 40 5.60 13.33 9.52
N GLU A 41 5.40 14.28 8.60
CA GLU A 41 4.08 14.64 8.09
C GLU A 41 3.62 13.74 6.93
N ASP A 42 4.54 12.98 6.32
CA ASP A 42 4.21 12.08 5.22
C ASP A 42 3.34 10.92 5.68
N GLU A 43 2.20 10.73 5.01
CA GLU A 43 1.21 9.71 5.37
C GLU A 43 1.43 8.40 4.60
N PHE A 44 1.78 8.51 3.32
CA PHE A 44 1.97 7.39 2.41
C PHE A 44 2.72 7.81 1.14
N VAL A 45 3.27 6.83 0.43
CA VAL A 45 3.84 6.98 -0.92
C VAL A 45 3.10 6.06 -1.89
N VAL A 46 2.82 6.58 -3.09
CA VAL A 46 2.31 5.81 -4.22
C VAL A 46 3.37 5.77 -5.31
N LEU A 47 3.65 4.57 -5.79
CA LEU A 47 4.38 4.35 -7.05
C LEU A 47 3.41 3.68 -8.02
N ALA A 48 3.23 4.25 -9.20
CA ALA A 48 2.35 3.68 -10.22
C ALA A 48 2.95 3.86 -11.61
N CYS A 49 2.52 3.04 -12.57
CA CYS A 49 2.88 3.18 -13.98
C CYS A 49 2.01 4.22 -14.71
N ASP A 50 2.42 4.60 -15.91
CA ASP A 50 1.71 5.49 -16.85
C ASP A 50 0.26 5.09 -17.06
N GLY A 51 -0.07 3.79 -17.14
CA GLY A 51 -1.45 3.33 -17.24
C GLY A 51 -2.40 3.86 -16.16
N ILE A 52 -1.91 4.25 -14.98
CA ILE A 52 -2.69 4.94 -13.93
C ILE A 52 -2.64 6.46 -14.10
N TRP A 53 -1.45 7.00 -14.37
CA TRP A 53 -1.26 8.45 -14.50
C TRP A 53 -1.94 9.05 -15.73
N ASP A 54 -2.21 8.24 -16.75
CA ASP A 54 -3.01 8.61 -17.91
C ASP A 54 -4.51 8.74 -17.56
N CYS A 55 -4.97 8.08 -16.49
CA CYS A 55 -6.36 8.12 -16.03
C CYS A 55 -6.61 9.12 -14.89
N MET A 56 -5.59 9.39 -14.08
CA MET A 56 -5.70 10.22 -12.88
C MET A 56 -4.49 11.15 -12.73
N SER A 57 -4.76 12.42 -12.44
CA SER A 57 -3.70 13.31 -11.94
C SER A 57 -3.18 12.86 -10.58
N SER A 58 -1.97 13.26 -10.24
CA SER A 58 -1.35 12.95 -8.93
C SER A 58 -2.23 13.35 -7.76
N GLN A 59 -2.83 14.54 -7.79
CA GLN A 59 -3.69 15.00 -6.70
C GLN A 59 -5.00 14.20 -6.60
N GLN A 60 -5.63 13.88 -7.74
CA GLN A 60 -6.84 13.04 -7.74
C GLN A 60 -6.57 11.67 -7.13
N LEU A 61 -5.42 11.07 -7.44
CA LEU A 61 -5.03 9.79 -6.88
C LEU A 61 -4.77 9.89 -5.37
N VAL A 62 -4.03 10.91 -4.93
CA VAL A 62 -3.76 11.15 -3.51
C VAL A 62 -5.05 11.34 -2.71
N ASP A 63 -5.97 12.16 -3.21
CA ASP A 63 -7.24 12.43 -2.54
C ASP A 63 -8.10 11.16 -2.43
N PHE A 64 -8.15 10.37 -3.51
CA PHE A 64 -8.87 9.11 -3.53
C PHE A 64 -8.26 8.08 -2.55
N VAL A 65 -6.94 7.91 -2.56
CA VAL A 65 -6.23 7.00 -1.64
C VAL A 65 -6.46 7.41 -0.19
N ARG A 66 -6.34 8.71 0.12
CA ARG A 66 -6.58 9.23 1.48
C ARG A 66 -8.01 8.96 1.95
N GLU A 67 -8.99 9.08 1.06
CA GLU A 67 -10.38 8.73 1.38
C GLU A 67 -10.56 7.22 1.62
N GLN A 68 -9.99 6.36 0.78
CA GLN A 68 -10.09 4.91 0.94
C GLN A 68 -9.44 4.42 2.24
N LEU A 69 -8.32 5.00 2.64
CA LEU A 69 -7.61 4.66 3.89
C LEU A 69 -8.42 4.95 5.17
N LYS A 70 -9.50 5.73 5.10
CA LYS A 70 -10.41 5.94 6.25
C LYS A 70 -11.28 4.73 6.55
N SER A 71 -11.53 3.88 5.56
CA SER A 71 -12.47 2.76 5.66
C SER A 71 -11.81 1.39 5.43
N GLU A 72 -10.71 1.34 4.67
CA GLU A 72 -10.02 0.12 4.33
C GLU A 72 -8.77 -0.10 5.20
N SER A 73 -8.69 -1.29 5.80
CA SER A 73 -7.52 -1.70 6.59
C SER A 73 -6.43 -2.39 5.76
N LYS A 74 -6.79 -2.91 4.58
CA LYS A 74 -5.87 -3.62 3.68
C LYS A 74 -5.49 -2.70 2.52
N LEU A 75 -4.21 -2.35 2.43
CA LEU A 75 -3.68 -1.53 1.33
C LEU A 75 -3.92 -2.16 -0.04
N SER A 76 -3.95 -3.50 -0.15
CA SER A 76 -4.27 -4.19 -1.40
C SER A 76 -5.66 -3.83 -1.93
N VAL A 77 -6.65 -3.69 -1.05
CA VAL A 77 -8.03 -3.29 -1.41
C VAL A 77 -8.05 -1.84 -1.89
N VAL A 78 -7.24 -0.97 -1.28
CA VAL A 78 -7.09 0.42 -1.75
C VAL A 78 -6.49 0.46 -3.15
N CYS A 79 -5.44 -0.33 -3.41
CA CYS A 79 -4.86 -0.45 -4.75
C CYS A 79 -5.90 -0.97 -5.75
N GLU A 80 -6.60 -2.06 -5.44
CA GLU A 80 -7.66 -2.62 -6.30
C GLU A 80 -8.70 -1.56 -6.67
N LYS A 81 -9.19 -0.77 -5.70
CA LYS A 81 -10.15 0.30 -5.96
C LYS A 81 -9.59 1.42 -6.87
N VAL A 82 -8.29 1.71 -6.80
CA VAL A 82 -7.64 2.64 -7.73
C VAL A 82 -7.62 2.04 -9.14
N LEU A 83 -7.21 0.77 -9.27
CA LEU A 83 -7.17 0.08 -10.57
C LEU A 83 -8.56 0.05 -11.20
N ASP A 84 -9.58 -0.33 -10.43
CA ASP A 84 -10.99 -0.37 -10.88
C ASP A 84 -11.48 1.00 -11.35
N ARG A 85 -11.05 2.07 -10.66
CA ARG A 85 -11.43 3.44 -11.01
C ARG A 85 -10.84 3.91 -12.34
N CYS A 86 -9.69 3.34 -12.73
CA CYS A 86 -8.98 3.63 -13.96
C CYS A 86 -9.43 2.76 -15.14
N LEU A 87 -10.18 1.67 -14.90
CA LEU A 87 -10.68 0.81 -15.99
C LEU A 87 -11.58 1.59 -16.95
N ALA A 88 -11.29 1.46 -18.24
CA ALA A 88 -12.09 2.07 -19.29
C ALA A 88 -13.51 1.47 -19.31
N PRO A 89 -14.59 2.28 -19.31
CA PRO A 89 -15.93 1.76 -19.54
C PRO A 89 -16.11 1.25 -20.99
N THR A 90 -15.32 1.80 -21.92
CA THR A 90 -15.27 1.41 -23.33
C THR A 90 -13.87 1.68 -23.89
N THR A 91 -13.46 0.98 -24.95
CA THR A 91 -12.16 1.16 -25.60
C THR A 91 -12.08 2.38 -26.52
N ALA A 92 -13.07 3.27 -26.50
CA ALA A 92 -13.17 4.38 -27.46
C ALA A 92 -12.26 5.57 -27.13
N SER A 93 -11.97 5.81 -25.84
CA SER A 93 -11.13 6.92 -25.36
C SER A 93 -9.64 6.58 -25.24
N GLY A 94 -9.27 5.29 -25.27
CA GLY A 94 -7.89 4.82 -25.07
C GLY A 94 -7.41 4.83 -23.62
N GLU A 95 -7.88 5.77 -22.79
CA GLU A 95 -7.64 5.79 -21.33
C GLU A 95 -8.19 4.53 -20.66
N GLY A 96 -7.42 3.93 -19.73
CA GLY A 96 -7.85 2.79 -18.94
C GLY A 96 -7.78 1.43 -19.64
N CYS A 97 -7.13 1.38 -20.80
CA CYS A 97 -6.94 0.17 -21.60
C CYS A 97 -5.52 -0.43 -21.49
N ASP A 98 -4.64 0.15 -20.67
CA ASP A 98 -3.24 -0.27 -20.51
C ASP A 98 -3.07 -1.25 -19.33
N ASN A 99 -1.88 -1.85 -19.22
CA ASN A 99 -1.44 -2.50 -18.00
C ASN A 99 -1.32 -1.48 -16.87
N MET A 100 -1.83 -1.86 -15.70
CA MET A 100 -1.85 -0.98 -14.54
C MET A 100 -1.18 -1.68 -13.36
N THR A 101 -0.18 -1.02 -12.79
CA THR A 101 0.56 -1.47 -11.60
C THR A 101 0.66 -0.32 -10.62
N MET A 102 0.39 -0.60 -9.35
CA MET A 102 0.49 0.35 -8.25
C MET A 102 1.11 -0.32 -7.02
N ILE A 103 2.01 0.40 -6.35
CA ILE A 103 2.55 0.08 -5.03
C ILE A 103 2.12 1.22 -4.09
N LEU A 104 1.47 0.86 -2.99
CA LEU A 104 1.07 1.77 -1.93
C LEU A 104 1.85 1.43 -0.65
N VAL A 105 2.60 2.39 -0.13
CA VAL A 105 3.33 2.28 1.13
C VAL A 105 2.73 3.27 2.11
N GLN A 106 2.11 2.80 3.19
CA GLN A 106 1.61 3.66 4.26
C GLN A 106 2.64 3.76 5.38
N PHE A 107 2.98 4.98 5.80
CA PHE A 107 3.90 5.20 6.91
C PHE A 107 3.17 5.07 8.25
N LYS A 108 3.85 4.45 9.22
CA LYS A 108 3.36 4.37 10.60
C LYS A 108 3.92 5.57 11.36
N LYS A 109 3.04 6.37 11.96
CA LYS A 109 3.48 7.42 12.88
C LYS A 109 4.22 6.78 14.05
N PRO A 110 5.38 7.31 14.47
CA PRO A 110 6.05 6.84 15.67
C PRO A 110 5.10 7.01 16.85
N THR A 111 4.64 5.90 17.41
CA THR A 111 3.81 5.89 18.61
C THR A 111 4.60 6.54 19.74
N SER A 112 4.19 7.74 20.17
CA SER A 112 4.61 8.27 21.46
C SER A 112 4.03 7.35 22.54
N SER A 113 4.78 6.34 22.96
CA SER A 113 4.39 5.40 24.00
C SER A 113 4.32 6.13 25.35
N GLY A 114 3.14 6.68 25.65
CA GLY A 114 2.75 7.18 26.97
C GLY A 114 1.67 6.29 27.56
N THR A 115 2.11 5.36 28.41
CA THR A 115 1.37 4.60 29.45
C THR A 115 0.22 3.65 29.06
N SER A 116 0.48 2.38 29.35
CA SER A 116 -0.43 1.25 29.50
C SER A 116 -1.53 1.46 30.55
N SER A 117 -2.72 0.91 30.31
CA SER A 117 -3.61 0.35 31.34
C SER A 117 -4.47 -0.74 30.69
N ASP A 118 -4.12 -2.00 30.95
CA ASP A 118 -4.95 -3.17 30.67
C ASP A 118 -6.08 -3.32 31.73
N GLU A 119 -7.19 -3.89 31.25
CA GLU A 119 -8.33 -4.53 31.95
C GLU A 119 -9.34 -3.71 32.77
N LYS A 120 -10.62 -3.76 32.34
CA LYS A 120 -11.67 -4.40 33.15
C LYS A 120 -12.88 -4.91 32.35
N SER A 121 -13.11 -6.21 32.53
CA SER A 121 -14.30 -7.02 32.30
C SER A 121 -15.63 -6.40 32.79
N SER A 122 -16.72 -6.69 32.06
CA SER A 122 -18.06 -6.86 32.64
C SER A 122 -18.93 -7.83 31.82
N THR A 123 -19.19 -8.99 32.41
CA THR A 123 -20.25 -9.95 32.05
C THR A 123 -21.53 -9.62 32.83
N SER A 124 -22.70 -9.86 32.22
CA SER A 124 -23.99 -10.21 32.86
C SER A 124 -24.90 -10.76 31.74
N GLU A 125 -25.05 -12.08 31.59
CA GLU A 125 -26.08 -12.96 32.18
C GLU A 125 -27.54 -12.57 31.85
N GLU A 126 -28.23 -13.44 31.10
CA GLU A 126 -29.62 -13.82 31.37
C GLU A 126 -29.89 -15.24 30.80
N ALA A 127 -30.72 -15.99 31.53
CA ALA A 127 -30.69 -17.44 31.66
C ALA A 127 -31.86 -18.18 31.00
N GLU A 128 -31.66 -19.51 30.82
CA GLU A 128 -32.63 -20.63 30.82
C GLU A 128 -33.81 -20.60 29.81
N ALA A 129 -34.21 -21.68 29.12
CA ALA A 129 -34.36 -23.07 29.59
C ALA A 129 -34.46 -24.06 28.41
N GLU A 130 -33.84 -25.25 28.55
CA GLU A 130 -34.35 -26.51 27.98
C GLU A 130 -35.20 -27.23 29.05
N PRO A 131 -36.16 -28.11 28.69
CA PRO A 131 -35.80 -29.54 28.64
C PRO A 131 -36.64 -30.41 27.68
N LYS A 132 -36.05 -31.47 27.09
CA LYS A 132 -36.29 -32.88 27.48
C LYS A 132 -35.72 -33.90 26.48
N PRO A 133 -35.40 -35.12 26.97
CA PRO A 133 -34.41 -36.01 26.39
C PRO A 133 -34.95 -36.93 25.28
N ALA A 134 -34.02 -37.36 24.44
CA ALA A 134 -34.19 -38.51 23.55
C ALA A 134 -34.16 -39.81 24.36
N GLU A 135 -35.24 -40.58 24.27
CA GLU A 135 -35.24 -42.02 24.55
C GLU A 135 -35.36 -42.74 23.21
N ASN A 136 -34.43 -43.66 22.97
CA ASN A 136 -34.38 -44.54 21.82
C ASN A 136 -34.66 -45.96 22.30
N GLU A 137 -35.82 -46.53 21.93
CA GLU A 137 -36.03 -47.98 21.91
C GLU A 137 -36.94 -48.37 20.73
N SER A 138 -36.40 -49.29 19.90
CA SER A 138 -36.99 -50.06 18.79
C SER A 138 -37.15 -49.40 17.42
#